data_AF-A0A7S4S3W3-F1
#
_entry.id   AF-A0A7S4S3W3-F1
#
_cell.length_a   1.000
_cell.length_b   1.000
_cell.length_c   1.000
_cell.angle_alpha   90.00
_cell.angle_beta   90.00
_cell.angle_gamma   90.00
#
_symmetry.space_group_name_H-M   'P 1'
#
loop_
_entity.id
_entity.type
_entity.pdbx_description
1 polymer ?
#
loop_
_entity_poly.entity_id
_entity_poly.type
_entity_poly.pdbx_seq_one_letter_code
_entity_poly.pdbx_strand_id
1 'polypeptide(L)'
;KRKQSLATTESRKSLRLDDREVAARKEKSISSAECGCCLDKFVKNEMVSCQEKGHVFCRSCIRKHVAEEVYSKGNSEICCILTDVCKSAFNTRELESALPQKIIEKMNNPQHSADEEKTEEVEC
;
A
#
# COMPACT_ATOMS: atom_id res chain seq x y z
N LYS A 1 -76.84 28.12 16.69
CA LYS A 1 -75.50 27.96 17.33
C LYS A 1 -74.43 27.99 16.25
N ARG A 2 -73.97 29.20 15.86
CA ARG A 2 -72.88 29.41 14.89
C ARG A 2 -71.60 29.60 15.69
N LYS A 3 -70.62 28.71 15.54
CA LYS A 3 -69.30 28.88 16.14
C LYS A 3 -68.45 29.74 15.19
N GLN A 4 -68.09 30.92 15.65
CA GLN A 4 -67.05 31.77 15.09
C GLN A 4 -65.70 31.13 15.46
N SER A 5 -64.81 30.97 14.48
CA SER A 5 -63.41 30.59 14.73
C SER A 5 -62.55 31.75 14.27
N LEU A 6 -62.01 32.46 15.26
CA LEU A 6 -61.17 33.64 15.13
C LEU A 6 -59.79 33.26 14.57
N ALA A 7 -59.35 34.02 13.57
CA ALA A 7 -57.95 34.11 13.21
C ALA A 7 -57.18 34.80 14.34
N THR A 8 -56.09 34.17 14.80
CA THR A 8 -54.99 34.90 15.44
C THR A 8 -53.70 34.41 14.80
N THR A 9 -53.04 35.38 14.16
CA THR A 9 -51.64 35.36 13.74
C THR A 9 -50.72 35.28 14.95
N GLU A 10 -49.41 35.12 14.70
CA GLU A 10 -48.29 35.03 15.66
C GLU A 10 -47.98 33.56 16.04
N SER A 11 -46.81 32.99 15.80
CA SER A 11 -45.49 33.56 16.05
C SER A 11 -44.43 32.82 15.24
N ARG A 12 -43.62 33.57 14.50
CA ARG A 12 -42.33 33.12 13.96
C ARG A 12 -41.38 32.92 15.15
N LYS A 13 -41.09 31.67 15.52
CA LYS A 13 -39.85 31.39 16.25
C LYS A 13 -39.47 29.92 16.09
N SER A 14 -38.29 29.73 15.49
CA SER A 14 -37.25 28.77 15.93
C SER A 14 -37.73 27.34 16.24
N LEU A 15 -37.35 26.30 15.49
CA LEU A 15 -35.95 25.93 15.26
C LEU A 15 -35.74 25.35 13.85
N ARG A 16 -35.01 26.10 13.03
CA ARG A 16 -33.97 25.51 12.18
C ARG A 16 -32.81 25.16 13.14
N LEU A 17 -31.99 24.16 12.81
CA LEU A 17 -31.02 23.40 13.65
C LEU A 17 -31.70 22.14 14.22
N ASP A 18 -31.38 20.90 13.89
CA ASP A 18 -30.17 20.31 13.30
C ASP A 18 -30.51 18.92 12.73
N ASP A 19 -30.28 18.69 11.44
CA ASP A 19 -29.89 17.37 10.90
C ASP A 19 -29.23 17.58 9.52
N ARG A 20 -28.29 18.53 9.52
CA ARG A 20 -27.27 18.68 8.48
C ARG A 20 -26.00 17.93 8.90
N GLU A 21 -26.11 16.96 9.80
CA GLU A 21 -24.98 16.25 10.42
C GLU A 21 -25.06 14.74 10.18
N VAL A 22 -25.13 14.32 8.91
CA VAL A 22 -24.57 13.01 8.53
C VAL A 22 -23.69 13.19 7.30
N ALA A 23 -22.72 14.10 7.42
CA ALA A 23 -21.75 14.42 6.39
C ALA A 23 -20.31 14.31 6.91
N ALA A 24 -19.96 13.37 7.79
CA ALA A 24 -18.57 13.33 8.29
C ALA A 24 -18.08 12.01 8.91
N ARG A 25 -18.60 10.85 8.52
CA ARG A 25 -17.93 9.58 8.86
C ARG A 25 -17.57 8.83 7.58
N LYS A 26 -16.66 9.43 6.81
CA LYS A 26 -15.78 8.65 5.94
C LYS A 26 -14.82 7.91 6.87
N GLU A 27 -15.33 6.90 7.57
CA GLU A 27 -14.53 5.88 8.25
C GLU A 27 -13.72 5.25 7.13
N LYS A 28 -12.54 5.80 6.89
CA LYS A 28 -11.59 5.26 5.93
C LYS A 28 -11.12 3.97 6.58
N SER A 29 -11.85 2.87 6.36
CA SER A 29 -11.49 1.54 6.85
C SER A 29 -10.09 1.25 6.34
N ILE A 30 -9.10 1.42 7.23
CA ILE A 30 -7.71 1.11 6.91
C ILE A 30 -7.64 -0.41 6.90
N SER A 31 -7.79 -1.00 5.72
CA SER A 31 -7.63 -2.44 5.55
C SER A 31 -6.18 -2.81 5.83
N SER A 32 -5.93 -3.53 6.93
CA SER A 32 -4.64 -4.18 7.19
C SER A 32 -4.55 -5.53 6.49
N ALA A 33 -3.36 -5.92 6.06
CA ALA A 33 -3.08 -7.25 5.54
C ALA A 33 -1.84 -7.85 6.20
N GLU A 34 -1.73 -9.17 6.11
CA GLU A 34 -0.62 -9.94 6.69
C GLU A 34 0.52 -10.05 5.69
N CYS A 35 1.74 -9.82 6.17
CA CYS A 35 2.95 -9.95 5.38
C CYS A 35 3.24 -11.44 5.13
N GLY A 36 3.41 -11.84 3.87
CA GLY A 36 3.73 -13.23 3.53
C GLY A 36 5.11 -13.72 3.98
N CYS A 37 5.98 -12.84 4.50
CA CYS A 37 7.34 -13.17 4.93
C CYS A 37 7.49 -13.24 6.47
N CYS A 38 7.03 -12.22 7.19
CA CYS A 38 7.15 -12.16 8.66
C CYS A 38 5.83 -12.45 9.39
N LEU A 39 4.73 -12.65 8.67
CA LEU A 39 3.39 -12.94 9.21
C LEU A 39 2.79 -11.82 10.09
N ASP A 40 3.39 -10.62 10.09
CA ASP A 40 2.88 -9.44 10.79
C ASP A 40 1.80 -8.70 9.98
N LYS A 41 0.92 -7.97 10.69
CA LYS A 41 -0.16 -7.17 10.10
C LYS A 41 0.30 -5.74 9.86
N PHE A 42 0.19 -5.26 8.63
CA PHE A 42 0.48 -3.88 8.26
C PHE A 42 -0.69 -3.27 7.48
N VAL A 43 -0.75 -1.95 7.42
CA VAL A 43 -1.76 -1.25 6.62
C VAL A 43 -1.49 -1.50 5.13
N LYS A 44 -2.49 -1.93 4.35
CA LYS A 44 -2.30 -2.29 2.93
C LYS A 44 -1.64 -1.18 2.10
N ASN A 45 -1.89 0.08 2.46
CA ASN A 45 -1.31 1.25 1.79
C ASN A 45 0.22 1.37 1.94
N GLU A 46 0.81 0.63 2.87
CA GLU A 46 2.25 0.61 3.13
C GLU A 46 2.89 -0.74 2.82
N MET A 47 2.19 -1.60 2.08
CA MET A 47 2.67 -2.90 1.68
C MET A 47 2.83 -2.93 0.16
N VAL A 48 3.73 -3.79 -0.31
CA VAL A 48 4.01 -3.99 -1.72
C VAL A 48 3.44 -5.33 -2.15
N SER A 49 2.72 -5.34 -3.27
CA SER A 49 2.22 -6.57 -3.88
C SER A 49 3.06 -7.00 -5.08
N CYS A 50 3.24 -8.31 -5.22
CA CYS A 50 3.85 -8.91 -6.42
C CYS A 50 2.94 -8.73 -7.66
N GLN A 51 3.50 -8.79 -8.87
CA GLN A 51 2.73 -8.71 -10.12
C GLN A 51 1.70 -9.84 -10.27
N GLU A 52 1.98 -11.00 -9.71
CA GLU A 52 1.08 -12.15 -9.76
C GLU A 52 0.66 -12.61 -8.35
N LYS A 53 -0.57 -13.12 -8.25
CA LYS A 53 -1.16 -13.80 -7.08
C LYS A 53 -1.25 -13.03 -5.76
N GLY A 54 -1.33 -11.70 -5.76
CA GLY A 54 -1.79 -10.95 -4.57
C GLY A 54 -0.93 -11.13 -3.31
N HIS A 55 0.29 -11.66 -3.45
CA HIS A 55 1.25 -11.76 -2.37
C HIS A 55 1.63 -10.37 -1.93
N VAL A 56 1.48 -10.10 -0.64
CA VAL A 56 1.69 -8.77 -0.09
C VAL A 56 2.73 -8.84 1.01
N PHE A 57 3.68 -7.91 0.97
CA PHE A 57 4.81 -7.88 1.89
C PHE A 57 4.99 -6.48 2.46
N CYS A 58 5.45 -6.41 3.70
CA CYS A 58 5.76 -5.14 4.32
C CYS A 58 7.01 -4.52 3.69
N ARG A 59 7.09 -3.19 3.71
CA ARG A 59 8.24 -2.42 3.21
C ARG A 59 9.58 -2.90 3.78
N SER A 60 9.60 -3.33 5.04
CA SER A 60 10.82 -3.80 5.70
C SER A 60 11.35 -5.11 5.09
N CYS A 61 10.47 -6.09 4.84
CA CYS A 61 10.85 -7.35 4.20
C CYS A 61 11.32 -7.11 2.76
N ILE A 62 10.58 -6.29 2.00
CA ILE A 62 10.93 -5.96 0.62
C ILE A 62 12.27 -5.23 0.54
N ARG A 63 12.54 -4.27 1.43
CA ARG A 63 13.83 -3.58 1.50
C ARG A 63 15.00 -4.52 1.67
N LYS A 64 14.87 -5.50 2.57
CA LYS A 64 15.93 -6.49 2.81
C LYS A 64 16.13 -7.36 1.58
N HIS A 65 15.04 -7.92 1.06
CA HIS A 65 15.09 -8.79 -0.11
C HIS A 65 15.69 -8.10 -1.34
N VAL A 66 15.25 -6.87 -1.66
CA VAL A 66 15.78 -6.11 -2.78
C VAL A 66 17.24 -5.71 -2.54
N ALA A 67 17.58 -5.30 -1.32
CA ALA A 67 18.98 -5.02 -0.99
C ALA A 67 19.85 -6.25 -1.22
N GLU A 68 19.42 -7.44 -0.82
CA GLU A 68 20.16 -8.68 -1.05
C GLU A 68 20.27 -9.02 -2.55
N GLU A 69 19.19 -8.90 -3.34
CA GLU A 69 19.25 -9.13 -4.79
C GLU A 69 20.18 -8.13 -5.51
N VAL A 70 20.09 -6.84 -5.17
CA VAL A 70 20.84 -5.76 -5.83
C VAL A 70 22.29 -5.71 -5.36
N TYR A 71 22.57 -5.89 -4.06
CA TYR A 71 23.93 -5.81 -3.52
C TYR A 71 24.66 -7.15 -3.57
N SER A 72 23.98 -8.28 -3.36
CA SER A 72 24.63 -9.59 -3.36
C SER A 72 24.73 -10.18 -4.76
N LYS A 73 23.67 -10.08 -5.57
CA LYS A 73 23.64 -10.69 -6.91
C LYS A 73 23.84 -9.69 -8.05
N GLY A 74 23.64 -8.39 -7.81
CA GLY A 74 23.67 -7.38 -8.86
C GLY A 74 22.45 -7.45 -9.80
N ASN A 75 21.38 -8.12 -9.38
CA ASN A 75 20.18 -8.29 -10.20
C ASN A 75 19.36 -6.99 -10.22
N SER A 76 18.94 -6.57 -11.42
CA SER A 76 18.03 -5.44 -11.60
C SER A 76 16.56 -5.85 -11.48
N GLU A 77 16.27 -7.14 -11.72
CA GLU A 77 14.95 -7.72 -11.59
C GLU A 77 14.78 -8.36 -10.22
N ILE A 78 13.74 -7.95 -9.49
CA ILE A 78 13.47 -8.45 -8.14
C ILE A 78 12.30 -9.41 -8.20
N CYS A 79 12.59 -10.69 -8.01
CA CYS A 79 11.59 -11.75 -7.96
C CYS A 79 10.74 -11.66 -6.66
N CYS A 80 9.60 -12.34 -6.62
CA CYS A 80 8.80 -12.47 -5.41
C CYS A 80 9.64 -13.09 -4.28
N ILE A 81 9.46 -12.62 -3.03
CA ILE A 81 10.15 -13.20 -1.87
C ILE A 81 9.84 -14.70 -1.72
N LEU A 82 8.65 -15.11 -2.14
CA LEU A 82 8.20 -16.50 -2.13
C LEU A 82 8.52 -17.18 -3.47
N THR A 83 9.79 -17.21 -3.86
CA THR A 83 10.26 -17.81 -5.13
C THR A 83 9.87 -19.28 -5.31
N ASP A 84 9.65 -20.01 -4.22
CA ASP A 84 9.20 -21.41 -4.21
C ASP A 84 7.79 -21.60 -4.80
N VAL A 85 6.89 -20.65 -4.56
CA VAL A 85 5.48 -20.71 -5.01
C VAL A 85 5.12 -19.64 -6.05
N CYS A 86 5.99 -18.66 -6.28
CA CYS A 86 5.75 -17.52 -7.15
C CYS A 86 7.06 -17.03 -7.77
N LYS A 87 7.19 -17.22 -9.09
CA LYS A 87 8.31 -16.76 -9.93
C LYS A 87 8.05 -15.40 -10.59
N SER A 88 7.14 -14.62 -10.01
CA SER A 88 6.73 -13.35 -10.60
C SER A 88 7.56 -12.21 -10.02
N ALA A 89 7.88 -11.21 -10.83
CA ALA A 89 8.63 -10.05 -10.38
C ALA A 89 7.75 -9.02 -9.65
N PHE A 90 8.38 -8.13 -8.88
CA PHE A 90 7.71 -6.96 -8.33
C PHE A 90 7.66 -5.83 -9.36
N ASN A 91 6.60 -5.02 -9.29
CA ASN A 91 6.52 -3.79 -10.08
C ASN A 91 7.57 -2.79 -9.60
N THR A 92 8.39 -2.28 -10.53
CA THR A 92 9.40 -1.26 -10.26
C THR A 92 8.80 -0.06 -9.52
N ARG A 93 7.62 0.39 -9.93
CA ARG A 93 6.92 1.53 -9.31
C ARG A 93 6.57 1.31 -7.83
N GLU A 94 6.17 0.08 -7.47
CA GLU A 94 5.85 -0.26 -6.09
C GLU A 94 7.13 -0.31 -5.25
N LEU A 95 8.19 -0.89 -5.81
CA LEU A 95 9.53 -0.90 -5.20
C LEU A 95 10.06 0.53 -4.99
N GLU A 96 9.97 1.39 -6.00
CA GLU A 96 10.38 2.81 -5.91
C GLU A 96 9.67 3.56 -4.79
N SER A 97 8.39 3.24 -4.53
CA SER A 97 7.63 3.84 -3.44
C SER A 97 8.02 3.28 -2.05
N ALA A 98 8.51 2.04 -2.02
CA ALA A 98 8.79 1.30 -0.80
C ALA A 98 10.25 1.41 -0.36
N LEU A 99 11.16 1.55 -1.30
CA LEU A 99 12.60 1.54 -1.13
C LEU A 99 13.18 2.96 -1.08
N PRO A 100 14.29 3.16 -0.36
CA PRO A 100 15.05 4.40 -0.43
C PRO A 100 15.72 4.56 -1.81
N GLN A 101 15.88 5.82 -2.25
CA GLN A 101 16.47 6.16 -3.56
C GLN A 101 17.81 5.47 -3.82
N LYS A 102 18.68 5.34 -2.80
CA LYS A 102 19.99 4.67 -2.95
C LYS A 102 19.90 3.25 -3.54
N ILE A 103 18.90 2.48 -3.12
CA ILE A 103 18.70 1.10 -3.61
C ILE A 103 18.14 1.14 -5.03
N ILE A 104 17.21 2.05 -5.30
CA ILE A 104 16.62 2.25 -6.63
C ILE A 104 17.67 2.65 -7.65
N GLU A 105 18.57 3.58 -7.31
CA GLU A 105 19.67 3.98 -8.18
C GLU A 105 20.59 2.80 -8.50
N LYS A 106 20.90 1.97 -7.50
CA LYS A 106 21.72 0.77 -7.70
C LYS A 106 21.02 -0.30 -8.54
N MET A 107 19.70 -0.45 -8.37
CA MET A 107 18.87 -1.38 -9.16
C MET A 107 18.73 -0.94 -10.62
N ASN A 108 18.62 0.38 -10.89
CA ASN A 108 18.53 0.92 -12.24
C ASN A 108 19.90 1.02 -12.95
N ASN A 109 20.98 1.08 -12.18
CA ASN A 109 22.34 1.15 -12.69
C ASN A 109 23.16 -0.05 -12.20
N PRO A 110 22.98 -1.25 -12.79
CA PRO A 110 23.75 -2.45 -12.46
C PRO A 110 25.24 -2.36 -12.87
N GLN A 111 25.83 -1.15 -12.94
CA GLN A 111 27.21 -0.93 -13.37
C GLN A 111 28.22 -1.64 -12.45
N HIS A 112 28.68 -2.79 -12.96
CA HIS A 112 30.04 -3.34 -12.92
C HIS A 112 30.92 -2.87 -11.75
N SER A 113 30.80 -3.52 -10.60
CA SER A 113 32.00 -3.86 -9.84
C SER A 113 32.50 -5.20 -10.38
N ALA A 114 33.43 -5.12 -11.33
CA ALA A 114 34.23 -6.24 -11.76
C ALA A 114 35.19 -6.62 -10.63
N ASP A 115 34.70 -7.42 -9.69
CA ASP A 115 35.52 -8.36 -8.93
C ASP A 115 34.69 -9.63 -8.79
N GLU A 116 35.27 -10.70 -9.31
CA GLU A 116 34.72 -12.04 -9.46
C GLU A 116 34.11 -12.58 -8.15
N GLU A 117 32.93 -13.22 -8.23
CA GLU A 117 32.81 -14.67 -8.05
C GLU A 117 31.34 -15.13 -8.00
N LYS A 118 31.06 -16.16 -8.80
CA LYS A 118 29.94 -17.13 -8.75
C LYS A 118 28.51 -16.64 -9.05
N THR A 119 28.15 -16.90 -10.31
CA THR A 119 27.08 -17.85 -10.70
C THR A 119 25.96 -18.06 -9.67
N GLU A 120 24.81 -17.48 -9.94
CA GLU A 120 23.60 -18.28 -10.04
C GLU A 120 22.68 -17.57 -11.03
N GLU A 121 22.43 -18.21 -12.16
CA GLU A 121 21.40 -17.82 -13.09
C GLU A 121 20.06 -17.99 -12.37
N VAL A 122 19.63 -16.94 -11.67
CA VAL A 122 18.30 -16.90 -11.08
C VAL A 122 17.36 -16.45 -12.18
N GLU A 123 17.05 -17.38 -13.08
CA GLU A 123 15.82 -17.31 -13.86
C GLU A 123 14.66 -17.46 -12.86
N CYS A 124 13.91 -16.38 -12.68
CA CYS A 124 12.49 -16.48 -12.36
C CYS A 124 11.86 -17.44 -13.40
#